data_AF-A0A959X5L1-F1
#
_entry.id   AF-A0A959X5L1-F1
#
_cell.length_a   1.000
_cell.length_b   1.000
_cell.length_c   1.000
_cell.angle_alpha   90.00
_cell.angle_beta   90.00
_cell.angle_gamma   90.00
#
_symmetry.space_group_name_H-M   'P 1'
#
loop_
_entity.id
_entity.type
_entity.pdbx_description
1 polymer ?
#
loop_
_entity_poly.entity_id
_entity_poly.type
_entity_poly.pdbx_seq_one_letter_code
_entity_poly.pdbx_strand_id
1 'polypeptide(L)'
;MESLGFVQNPPVLDITPAGFYAALSAEQITALDAEVAVFFPIGYTQAEMEADPLLASLNVVKDNRVVWLEATDELTQAFSAASPLSIPIAAKGITERLAGILAG
;
A
#
# COMPACT_ATOMS: atom_id res chain seq x y z
N MET A 1 2.38 -10.41 -2.56
CA MET A 1 2.94 -9.49 -3.58
C MET A 1 4.15 -10.10 -4.27
N GLU A 2 5.16 -10.58 -3.54
CA GLU A 2 6.34 -11.23 -4.17
C GLU A 2 6.01 -12.45 -5.01
N SER A 3 5.07 -13.31 -4.57
CA SER A 3 4.57 -14.42 -5.39
C SER A 3 3.86 -13.98 -6.67
N LEU A 4 3.48 -12.70 -6.78
CA LEU A 4 2.92 -12.09 -7.98
C LEU A 4 3.99 -11.38 -8.84
N GLY A 5 5.27 -11.44 -8.43
CA GLY A 5 6.40 -10.85 -9.16
C GLY A 5 6.82 -9.44 -8.72
N PHE A 6 6.13 -8.84 -7.74
CA PHE A 6 6.53 -7.54 -7.20
C PHE A 6 7.76 -7.68 -6.29
N VAL A 7 8.57 -6.63 -6.23
CA VAL A 7 9.70 -6.52 -5.30
C VAL A 7 9.39 -5.46 -4.25
N GLN A 8 9.81 -5.70 -3.01
CA GLN A 8 9.75 -4.67 -1.96
C GLN A 8 10.62 -3.46 -2.34
N ASN A 9 10.18 -2.26 -1.99
CA ASN A 9 10.99 -1.06 -2.20
C ASN A 9 12.27 -1.16 -1.34
N PRO A 10 13.48 -1.12 -1.91
CA PRO A 10 14.71 -1.36 -1.14
C PRO A 10 14.86 -0.53 0.14
N PRO A 11 14.51 0.78 0.16
CA PRO A 11 14.58 1.58 1.39
C PRO A 11 13.72 1.04 2.55
N VAL A 12 12.64 0.30 2.29
CA VAL A 12 11.82 -0.31 3.35
C VAL A 12 12.57 -1.44 4.06
N LEU A 13 13.46 -2.14 3.35
CA LEU A 13 14.23 -3.26 3.88
C LEU A 13 15.31 -2.82 4.86
N ASP A 14 15.72 -1.54 4.81
CA ASP A 14 16.69 -0.96 5.74
C ASP A 14 16.06 -0.54 7.08
N ILE A 15 14.72 -0.59 7.20
CA ILE A 15 14.01 -0.22 8.42
C ILE A 15 13.97 -1.42 9.36
N THR A 16 14.29 -1.19 10.64
CA THR A 16 14.24 -2.24 11.65
C THR A 16 12.80 -2.75 11.83
N PRO A 17 12.53 -4.04 11.61
CA PRO A 17 11.20 -4.61 11.77
C PRO A 17 10.82 -4.71 13.26
N ALA A 18 9.54 -4.47 13.53
CA ALA A 18 8.87 -4.69 14.80
C ALA A 18 7.78 -5.78 14.61
N GLY A 19 8.22 -7.04 14.54
CA GLY A 19 7.33 -8.17 14.24
C GLY A 19 6.99 -8.24 12.75
N PHE A 20 5.71 -8.11 12.39
CA PHE A 20 5.22 -8.20 11.00
C PHE A 20 5.19 -6.85 10.27
N TYR A 21 5.45 -5.75 10.98
CA TYR A 21 5.49 -4.39 10.44
C TYR A 21 6.81 -3.73 10.81
N ALA A 22 7.11 -2.58 10.23
CA ALA A 22 8.21 -1.72 10.65
C ALA A 22 7.62 -0.35 11.04
N ALA A 23 8.10 0.21 12.15
CA ALA A 23 7.71 1.56 12.54
C ALA A 23 8.53 2.57 11.73
N LEU A 24 7.85 3.50 11.08
CA LEU A 24 8.47 4.52 10.23
C LEU A 24 8.40 5.89 10.93
N SER A 25 9.54 6.58 11.04
CA SER A 25 9.54 7.99 11.45
C SER A 25 9.16 8.89 10.28
N ALA A 26 8.63 10.09 10.56
CA ALA A 26 8.30 11.07 9.52
C ALA A 26 9.52 11.45 8.65
N GLU A 27 10.73 11.41 9.22
CA GLU A 27 11.99 11.69 8.50
C GLU A 27 12.32 10.62 7.44
N GLN A 28 11.79 9.41 7.60
CA GLN A 28 12.01 8.28 6.70
C GLN A 28 10.87 8.10 5.68
N ILE A 29 9.91 9.04 5.60
CA ILE A 29 8.69 8.90 4.78
C ILE A 29 8.98 8.55 3.32
N THR A 30 10.11 9.01 2.77
CA THR A 30 10.55 8.73 1.41
C THR A 30 10.79 7.24 1.13
N ALA A 31 10.92 6.40 2.17
CA ALA A 31 10.98 4.95 2.00
C ALA A 31 9.68 4.36 1.40
N LEU A 32 8.55 5.07 1.52
CA LEU A 32 7.28 4.68 0.91
C LEU A 32 7.16 5.10 -0.56
N ASP A 33 8.13 5.84 -1.11
CA ASP A 33 8.10 6.35 -2.48
C ASP A 33 8.57 5.29 -3.49
N ALA A 34 7.72 4.29 -3.70
CA ALA A 34 7.98 3.17 -4.61
C ALA A 34 7.48 3.45 -6.05
N GLU A 35 7.65 2.47 -6.95
CA GLU A 35 7.03 2.53 -8.29
C GLU A 35 5.50 2.47 -8.22
N VAL A 36 4.96 1.70 -7.27
CA VAL A 36 3.54 1.69 -6.93
C VAL A 36 3.42 1.45 -5.43
N ALA A 37 2.40 2.02 -4.80
CA ALA A 37 2.11 1.79 -3.40
C ALA A 37 0.68 1.29 -3.20
N VAL A 38 0.48 0.48 -2.17
CA VAL A 38 -0.85 0.06 -1.71
C VAL A 38 -0.98 0.57 -0.29
N PHE A 39 -1.93 1.45 -0.04
CA PHE A 39 -2.17 2.04 1.27
C PHE A 39 -3.56 1.66 1.76
N PHE A 40 -3.62 1.22 3.02
CA PHE A 40 -4.86 0.92 3.72
C PHE A 40 -4.78 1.51 5.14
N PRO A 41 -5.84 2.16 5.64
CA PRO A 41 -5.84 2.78 6.96
C PRO A 41 -6.08 1.75 8.07
N ILE A 42 -5.50 2.02 9.24
CA ILE A 42 -5.85 1.35 10.50
C ILE A 42 -6.28 2.43 11.49
N GLY A 43 -7.58 2.49 11.81
CA GLY A 43 -8.13 3.48 12.75
C GLY A 43 -8.36 4.88 12.16
N TYR A 44 -8.20 5.06 10.85
CA TYR A 44 -8.45 6.29 10.10
C TYR A 44 -9.32 5.99 8.86
N THR A 45 -9.78 7.03 8.19
CA THR A 45 -10.42 6.96 6.86
C THR A 45 -9.38 7.14 5.75
N GLN A 46 -9.68 6.68 4.54
CA GLN A 46 -8.82 6.98 3.38
C GLN A 46 -8.73 8.49 3.13
N ALA A 47 -9.83 9.24 3.29
CA ALA A 47 -9.83 10.69 3.10
C ALA A 47 -8.86 11.40 4.06
N GLU A 48 -8.73 10.92 5.30
CA GLU A 48 -7.72 11.43 6.24
C GLU A 48 -6.29 11.10 5.79
N MET A 49 -6.04 9.91 5.24
CA MET A 49 -4.73 9.55 4.69
C MET A 49 -4.38 10.37 3.44
N GLU A 50 -5.33 10.58 2.52
CA GLU A 50 -5.13 11.40 1.33
C GLU A 50 -4.85 12.88 1.66
N ALA A 51 -5.43 13.37 2.76
CA ALA A 51 -5.20 14.72 3.27
C ALA A 51 -3.89 14.86 4.07
N ASP A 52 -3.18 13.77 4.36
CA ASP A 52 -1.93 13.79 5.13
C ASP A 52 -0.81 14.47 4.31
N PRO A 53 -0.19 15.56 4.80
CA PRO A 53 0.84 16.29 4.07
C PRO A 53 2.14 15.49 3.85
N LEU A 54 2.46 14.54 4.74
CA LEU A 54 3.61 13.64 4.57
C LEU A 54 3.34 12.66 3.43
N LEU A 55 2.15 12.06 3.36
CA LEU A 55 1.77 11.17 2.26
C LEU A 55 1.67 11.95 0.94
N ALA A 56 1.03 13.11 0.93
CA ALA A 56 0.93 13.99 -0.25
C ALA A 56 2.30 14.49 -0.75
N SER A 57 3.35 14.42 0.07
CA SER A 57 4.71 14.79 -0.32
C SER A 57 5.41 13.75 -1.22
N LEU A 58 4.93 12.50 -1.25
CA LEU A 58 5.52 11.39 -2.00
C LEU A 58 5.24 11.49 -3.49
N ASN A 59 6.20 11.12 -4.34
CA ASN A 59 6.01 11.12 -5.79
C ASN A 59 4.98 10.07 -6.22
N VAL A 60 4.97 8.89 -5.60
CA VAL A 60 3.97 7.84 -5.85
C VAL A 60 2.54 8.35 -5.65
N VAL A 61 2.32 9.26 -4.69
CA VAL A 61 1.02 9.90 -4.46
C VAL A 61 0.75 10.98 -5.52
N LYS A 62 1.71 11.88 -5.76
CA LYS A 62 1.58 12.97 -6.76
C LYS A 62 1.33 12.45 -8.17
N ASP A 63 1.93 11.32 -8.51
CA ASP A 63 1.85 10.69 -9.82
C ASP A 63 0.62 9.76 -9.95
N ASN A 64 -0.26 9.72 -8.94
CA ASN A 64 -1.43 8.84 -8.89
C ASN A 64 -1.09 7.34 -9.00
N ARG A 65 0.07 6.93 -8.48
CA ARG A 65 0.57 5.55 -8.50
C ARG A 65 0.23 4.77 -7.22
N VAL A 66 -0.85 5.16 -6.54
CA VAL A 66 -1.29 4.55 -5.29
C VAL A 66 -2.62 3.82 -5.47
N VAL A 67 -2.68 2.58 -4.99
CA VAL A 67 -3.94 1.89 -4.73
C VAL A 67 -4.37 2.20 -3.29
N TRP A 68 -5.37 3.07 -3.18
CA TRP A 68 -6.02 3.37 -1.92
C TRP A 68 -7.09 2.32 -1.61
N LEU A 69 -7.00 1.75 -0.42
CA LEU A 69 -7.93 0.76 0.12
C LEU A 69 -8.68 1.39 1.30
N GLU A 70 -10.01 1.37 1.26
CA GLU A 70 -10.84 1.86 2.37
C GLU A 70 -10.97 0.80 3.47
N ALA A 71 -11.01 1.20 4.75
CA ALA A 71 -11.12 0.27 5.87
C ALA A 71 -12.32 -0.70 5.78
N THR A 72 -13.43 -0.25 5.19
CA THR A 72 -14.68 -1.02 5.11
C THR A 72 -14.84 -1.81 3.80
N ASP A 73 -13.91 -1.69 2.85
CA ASP A 73 -14.02 -2.37 1.54
C ASP A 73 -13.75 -3.87 1.66
N GLU A 74 -14.44 -4.67 0.84
CA GLU A 74 -14.27 -6.13 0.78
C GLU A 74 -12.83 -6.48 0.38
N LEU A 75 -12.23 -5.70 -0.53
CA LEU A 75 -10.84 -5.90 -0.94
C LEU A 75 -9.86 -5.72 0.23
N THR A 76 -10.09 -4.71 1.07
CA THR A 76 -9.27 -4.44 2.27
C THR A 76 -9.40 -5.54 3.29
N GLN A 77 -10.62 -6.03 3.52
CA GLN A 77 -10.87 -7.17 4.40
C GLN A 77 -10.20 -8.44 3.87
N ALA A 78 -10.30 -8.70 2.56
CA ALA A 78 -9.67 -9.84 1.94
C ALA A 78 -8.14 -9.80 2.03
N PHE A 79 -7.56 -8.62 1.78
CA PHE A 79 -6.13 -8.36 1.92
C PHE A 79 -5.65 -8.60 3.37
N SER A 80 -6.38 -8.05 4.34
CA SER A 80 -6.05 -8.17 5.76
C SER A 80 -6.22 -9.60 6.30
N ALA A 81 -7.23 -10.34 5.81
CA ALA A 81 -7.51 -11.69 6.28
C ALA A 81 -6.43 -12.70 5.88
N ALA A 82 -5.72 -12.48 4.76
CA ALA A 82 -4.61 -13.31 4.27
C ALA A 82 -4.86 -14.83 4.34
N SER A 83 -6.10 -15.26 4.09
CA SER A 83 -6.55 -16.65 4.17
C SER A 83 -6.61 -17.30 2.79
N PRO A 84 -6.63 -18.64 2.67
CA PRO A 84 -6.74 -19.33 1.38
C PRO A 84 -7.93 -18.86 0.51
N LEU A 85 -9.05 -18.51 1.14
CA LEU A 85 -10.23 -18.01 0.44
C LEU A 85 -10.12 -16.53 0.05
N SER A 86 -9.38 -15.73 0.82
CA SER A 86 -9.28 -14.28 0.58
C SER A 86 -8.12 -13.90 -0.34
N ILE A 87 -7.06 -14.71 -0.40
CA ILE A 87 -5.90 -14.51 -1.29
C ILE A 87 -6.31 -14.30 -2.76
N PRO A 88 -7.16 -15.13 -3.40
CA PRO A 88 -7.51 -14.91 -4.81
C PRO A 88 -8.27 -13.60 -5.03
N ILE A 89 -9.11 -13.18 -4.07
CA ILE A 89 -9.85 -11.92 -4.11
C ILE A 89 -8.87 -10.74 -4.04
N ALA A 90 -7.97 -10.77 -3.05
CA ALA A 90 -6.97 -9.72 -2.84
C ALA A 90 -5.99 -9.61 -4.02
N ALA A 91 -5.46 -10.76 -4.49
CA ALA A 91 -4.51 -10.79 -5.60
C ALA A 91 -5.13 -10.23 -6.88
N LYS A 92 -6.36 -10.65 -7.23
CA LYS A 92 -7.07 -10.14 -8.39
C LYS A 92 -7.36 -8.65 -8.26
N GLY A 93 -8.01 -8.23 -7.17
CA GLY A 93 -8.44 -6.85 -7.00
C GLY A 93 -7.28 -5.85 -6.95
N ILE A 94 -6.19 -6.18 -6.26
CA ILE A 94 -5.00 -5.31 -6.23
C ILE A 94 -4.34 -5.23 -7.60
N THR A 95 -4.16 -6.38 -8.28
CA THR A 95 -3.49 -6.41 -9.59
C THR A 95 -4.29 -5.66 -10.65
N GLU A 96 -5.63 -5.76 -10.64
CA GLU A 96 -6.49 -5.01 -11.56
C GLU A 96 -6.38 -3.49 -11.34
N ARG A 97 -6.36 -3.03 -10.08
CA ARG A 97 -6.19 -1.61 -9.75
C ARG A 97 -4.81 -1.10 -10.16
N LEU A 98 -3.75 -1.87 -9.89
CA LEU A 98 -2.38 -1.55 -10.32
C LEU A 98 -2.25 -1.49 -11.85
N ALA A 99 -2.86 -2.43 -12.56
CA ALA A 99 -2.88 -2.41 -14.02
C ALA A 99 -3.60 -1.17 -14.56
N GLY A 100 -4.70 -0.75 -13.92
CA GLY A 100 -5.42 0.48 -14.27
C GLY A 100 -4.57 1.74 -14.08
N ILE A 101 -3.76 1.79 -13.02
CA ILE A 101 -2.83 2.90 -12.74
C ILE A 101 -1.74 2.99 -13.82
N LEU A 102 -1.14 1.85 -14.19
CA LEU A 102 -0.01 1.82 -15.14
C LEU A 102 -0.42 2.01 -16.61
N ALA A 103 -1.70 1.87 -16.92
CA ALA A 103 -2.23 2.03 -18.28
C ALA A 103 -2.65 3.47 -18.63
N GLY A 104 -2.69 4.37 -17.64
CA GLY A 104 -3.00 5.80 -17.81
C GLY A 104 -1.76 6.64 -18.03
#